data_AF-A0A959ZV54-F1
#
_entry.id   AF-A0A959ZV54-F1
#
_cell.length_a   1.000
_cell.length_b   1.000
_cell.length_c   1.000
_cell.angle_alpha   90.00
_cell.angle_beta   90.00
_cell.angle_gamma   90.00
#
_symmetry.space_group_name_H-M   'P 1'
#
loop_
_entity.id
_entity.type
_entity.pdbx_description
1 polymer ?
#
loop_
_entity_poly.entity_id
_entity_poly.type
_entity_poly.pdbx_seq_one_letter_code
_entity_poly.pdbx_strand_id
1 'polypeptide(L)'
;TEAEEFQRIYDLEVIAIPTYKPVIRDDQADLVYRNEKAKFQAIMDEIQAAHERGQPVLVGTVAIETSERIAQLLKRRNIDHEVLNAKNHEREATIIAQAGQPGSVTIATNMAGRGVDILLGGNPEGMAREQLRREDIDLTEVPQRAWNDAVDMLKHKQDPTTKYPDRWAQVLAEKWH
;
A
#
# COMPACT_ATOMS: atom_id res chain seq x y z
N THR A 1 6.92 20.66 -15.07
CA THR A 1 8.18 20.85 -15.83
C THR A 1 7.94 20.69 -17.32
N GLU A 2 7.12 19.73 -17.77
CA GLU A 2 6.90 19.49 -19.20
C GLU A 2 5.87 20.42 -19.89
N ALA A 3 5.40 21.47 -19.22
CA ALA A 3 4.31 22.32 -19.72
C ALA A 3 4.66 22.98 -21.07
N GLU A 4 5.92 23.42 -21.24
CA GLU A 4 6.35 24.03 -22.50
C GLU A 4 6.41 23.03 -23.66
N GLU A 5 6.75 21.77 -23.39
CA GLU A 5 6.77 20.70 -24.40
C GLU A 5 5.34 20.34 -24.83
N PHE A 6 4.44 20.19 -23.85
CA PHE A 6 3.02 19.94 -24.11
C PHE A 6 2.39 21.04 -24.97
N GLN A 7 2.68 22.32 -24.70
CA GLN A 7 2.18 23.42 -25.51
C GLN A 7 2.80 23.42 -26.91
N ARG A 8 4.12 23.26 -27.04
CA ARG A 8 4.80 23.40 -28.34
C ARG A 8 4.52 22.26 -29.30
N ILE A 9 4.43 21.04 -28.80
CA ILE A 9 4.27 19.84 -29.65
C ILE A 9 2.79 19.51 -29.84
N TYR A 10 1.97 19.71 -28.81
CA TYR A 10 0.59 19.23 -28.79
C TYR A 10 -0.47 20.33 -28.65
N ASP A 11 -0.08 21.59 -28.50
CA ASP A 11 -0.98 22.73 -28.22
C ASP A 11 -1.84 22.51 -26.97
N LEU A 12 -1.28 21.83 -25.97
CA LEU A 12 -1.95 21.52 -24.71
C LEU A 12 -1.48 22.43 -23.58
N GLU A 13 -2.44 23.16 -23.01
CA GLU A 13 -2.22 23.95 -21.79
C GLU A 13 -2.18 23.04 -20.56
N VAL A 14 -1.24 23.29 -19.66
CA VAL A 14 -1.07 22.53 -18.41
C VAL A 14 -1.50 23.38 -17.22
N ILE A 15 -2.56 22.97 -16.54
CA ILE A 15 -3.10 23.64 -15.35
C ILE A 15 -2.86 22.76 -14.12
N ALA A 16 -2.24 23.32 -13.08
CA ALA A 16 -2.04 22.64 -11.80
C ALA A 16 -3.28 22.78 -10.92
N ILE A 17 -4.00 21.67 -10.70
CA ILE A 17 -5.17 21.63 -9.81
C ILE A 17 -4.68 21.56 -8.35
N PRO A 18 -5.21 22.41 -7.44
CA PRO A 18 -4.84 22.36 -6.03
C PRO A 18 -5.27 21.04 -5.39
N THR A 19 -4.52 20.59 -4.39
CA THR A 19 -4.85 19.37 -3.65
C THR A 19 -6.04 19.57 -2.72
N TYR A 20 -6.82 18.50 -2.47
CA TYR A 20 -7.94 18.55 -1.53
C TYR A 20 -7.50 18.86 -0.08
N LYS A 21 -6.30 18.39 0.30
CA LYS A 21 -5.66 18.68 1.60
C LYS A 21 -4.24 19.19 1.39
N PRO A 22 -3.70 20.01 2.31
CA PRO A 22 -2.29 20.39 2.29
C PRO A 22 -1.39 19.15 2.32
N VAL A 23 -0.34 19.15 1.50
CA VAL A 23 0.67 18.08 1.50
C VAL A 23 1.58 18.28 2.71
N ILE A 24 1.69 17.26 3.56
CA ILE A 24 2.52 17.25 4.77
C ILE A 24 3.67 16.21 4.69
N ARG A 25 3.96 15.72 3.48
CA ARG A 25 5.03 14.75 3.24
C ARG A 25 6.38 15.42 3.48
N ASP A 26 7.24 14.75 4.24
CA ASP A 26 8.62 15.18 4.48
C ASP A 26 9.55 14.52 3.46
N ASP A 27 9.96 15.27 2.44
CA ASP A 27 10.86 14.82 1.39
C ASP A 27 12.32 15.06 1.83
N GLN A 28 12.99 13.98 2.24
CA GLN A 28 14.38 14.04 2.72
C GLN A 28 15.39 14.16 1.57
N ALA A 29 16.57 14.69 1.88
CA ALA A 29 17.66 14.80 0.92
C ALA A 29 18.30 13.44 0.59
N ASP A 30 18.86 13.32 -0.61
CA ASP A 30 19.51 12.11 -1.07
C ASP A 30 20.73 11.73 -0.21
N LEU A 31 20.87 10.44 0.09
CA LEU A 31 22.04 9.86 0.76
C LEU A 31 22.95 9.17 -0.25
N VAL A 32 24.17 9.69 -0.42
CA VAL A 32 25.17 9.15 -1.35
C VAL A 32 26.25 8.38 -0.61
N TYR A 33 26.48 7.13 -1.03
CA TYR A 33 27.44 6.22 -0.40
C TYR A 33 28.64 5.93 -1.30
N ARG A 34 29.81 5.74 -0.69
CA ARG A 34 31.07 5.44 -1.40
C ARG A 34 31.01 4.18 -2.27
N ASN A 35 30.29 3.16 -1.83
CA ASN A 35 30.16 1.89 -2.55
C ASN A 35 28.79 1.26 -2.34
N GLU A 36 28.45 0.29 -3.19
CA GLU A 36 27.16 -0.39 -3.12
C GLU A 36 26.93 -1.11 -1.80
N LYS A 37 27.96 -1.76 -1.25
CA LYS A 37 27.83 -2.51 0.00
C LYS A 37 27.36 -1.60 1.14
N ALA A 38 27.93 -0.41 1.26
CA ALA A 38 27.53 0.60 2.23
C ALA A 38 26.09 1.08 1.96
N LYS A 39 25.75 1.34 0.68
CA LYS A 39 24.38 1.72 0.28
C LYS A 39 23.34 0.67 0.70
N PHE A 40 23.54 -0.59 0.32
CA PHE A 40 22.59 -1.67 0.64
C PHE A 40 22.51 -1.94 2.14
N GLN A 41 23.63 -1.86 2.86
CA GLN A 41 23.62 -2.00 4.32
C GLN A 41 22.76 -0.90 4.96
N ALA A 42 22.96 0.36 4.57
CA ALA A 42 22.19 1.48 5.09
C ALA A 42 20.69 1.36 4.77
N ILE A 43 20.33 0.99 3.52
CA ILE A 43 18.94 0.73 3.12
C ILE A 43 18.32 -0.36 4.02
N MET A 44 19.03 -1.45 4.26
CA MET A 44 18.51 -2.54 5.11
C MET A 44 18.33 -2.12 6.56
N ASP A 45 19.26 -1.32 7.10
CA ASP A 45 19.19 -0.80 8.47
C ASP A 45 18.01 0.17 8.63
N GLU A 46 17.75 0.99 7.62
CA GLU A 46 16.60 1.89 7.59
C GLU A 46 15.26 1.14 7.50
N ILE A 47 15.16 0.16 6.60
CA ILE A 47 13.96 -0.69 6.48
C ILE A 47 13.69 -1.42 7.78
N GLN A 48 14.72 -2.01 8.40
CA GLN A 48 14.57 -2.72 9.66
C GLN A 48 14.06 -1.79 10.77
N ALA A 49 14.66 -0.60 10.92
CA ALA A 49 14.23 0.36 11.93
C ALA A 49 12.79 0.86 11.70
N ALA A 50 12.37 1.05 10.45
CA ALA A 50 11.00 1.40 10.11
C ALA A 50 10.02 0.25 10.40
N HIS A 51 10.36 -0.96 9.98
CA HIS A 51 9.57 -2.17 10.20
C HIS A 51 9.36 -2.46 11.69
N GLU A 52 10.42 -2.36 12.51
CA GLU A 52 10.34 -2.55 13.97
C GLU A 52 9.43 -1.53 14.66
N ARG A 53 9.28 -0.33 14.10
CA ARG A 53 8.34 0.71 14.57
C ARG A 53 6.92 0.56 13.99
N GLY A 54 6.68 -0.44 13.14
CA GLY A 54 5.40 -0.66 12.47
C GLY A 54 5.12 0.31 11.31
N GLN A 55 6.14 1.00 10.80
CA GLN A 55 5.98 1.93 9.68
C GLN A 55 5.98 1.14 8.34
N PRO A 56 4.99 1.31 7.46
CA PRO A 56 5.02 0.71 6.13
C PRO A 56 6.16 1.29 5.28
N VAL A 57 6.82 0.45 4.47
CA VAL A 57 7.95 0.83 3.63
C VAL A 57 7.74 0.37 2.19
N LEU A 58 7.87 1.31 1.24
CA LEU A 58 7.93 1.04 -0.19
C LEU A 58 9.34 1.32 -0.72
N VAL A 59 9.99 0.31 -1.30
CA VAL A 59 11.34 0.40 -1.86
C VAL A 59 11.27 0.39 -3.39
N GLY A 60 11.64 1.51 -4.01
CA GLY A 60 11.74 1.62 -5.47
C GLY A 60 13.11 1.16 -5.98
N THR A 61 13.13 0.31 -7.00
CA THR A 61 14.35 -0.06 -7.74
C THR A 61 14.19 0.16 -9.24
N VAL A 62 15.27 0.23 -10.00
CA VAL A 62 15.22 0.37 -11.47
C VAL A 62 15.22 -0.97 -12.19
N ALA A 63 15.86 -1.99 -11.60
CA ALA A 63 16.11 -3.27 -12.23
C ALA A 63 15.62 -4.43 -11.36
N ILE A 64 15.09 -5.48 -12.01
CA ILE A 64 14.57 -6.68 -11.35
C ILE A 64 15.66 -7.35 -10.50
N GLU A 65 16.90 -7.40 -11.00
CA GLU A 65 18.04 -7.99 -10.29
C GLU A 65 18.32 -7.26 -8.96
N THR A 66 18.11 -5.94 -8.94
CA THR A 66 18.26 -5.14 -7.72
C THR A 66 17.13 -5.44 -6.72
N SER A 67 15.89 -5.59 -7.21
CA SER A 67 14.76 -6.01 -6.37
C SER A 67 14.99 -7.39 -5.76
N GLU A 68 15.46 -8.36 -6.53
CA GLU A 68 15.77 -9.70 -6.03
C GLU A 68 16.91 -9.68 -5.00
N ARG A 69 17.95 -8.86 -5.23
CA ARG A 69 19.04 -8.67 -4.27
C ARG A 69 18.53 -8.11 -2.94
N ILE A 70 17.64 -7.11 -2.97
CA ILE A 70 17.03 -6.54 -1.77
C ILE A 70 16.16 -7.58 -1.07
N ALA A 71 15.32 -8.30 -1.81
CA ALA A 71 14.46 -9.37 -1.29
C ALA A 71 15.28 -10.45 -0.55
N GLN A 72 16.40 -10.88 -1.13
CA GLN A 72 17.30 -11.84 -0.48
C GLN A 72 17.92 -11.30 0.81
N LEU A 73 18.28 -10.02 0.85
CA LEU A 73 18.84 -9.39 2.06
C LEU A 73 17.78 -9.27 3.17
N LEU A 74 16.54 -8.89 2.84
CA LEU A 74 15.43 -8.83 3.78
C LEU A 74 15.09 -10.23 4.33
N LYS A 75 15.08 -11.25 3.46
CA LYS A 75 14.87 -12.65 3.88
C LYS A 75 15.92 -13.11 4.89
N ARG A 76 17.19 -12.72 4.73
CA ARG A 76 18.25 -13.04 5.71
C ARG A 76 18.06 -12.33 7.06
N ARG A 77 17.35 -11.20 7.08
CA ARG A 77 16.99 -10.46 8.29
C ARG A 77 15.63 -10.87 8.86
N ASN A 78 14.98 -11.87 8.26
CA ASN A 78 13.65 -12.35 8.67
C ASN A 78 12.58 -11.25 8.64
N ILE A 79 12.63 -10.40 7.61
CA ILE A 79 11.62 -9.38 7.34
C ILE A 79 10.74 -9.86 6.19
N ASP A 80 9.46 -10.06 6.47
CA ASP A 80 8.46 -10.40 5.45
C ASP A 80 8.27 -9.23 4.49
N HIS A 81 8.25 -9.55 3.19
CA HIS A 81 8.19 -8.55 2.14
C HIS A 81 7.53 -9.09 0.88
N GLU A 82 6.98 -8.17 0.10
CA GLU A 82 6.38 -8.45 -1.20
C GLU A 82 7.20 -7.82 -2.33
N VAL A 83 7.26 -8.48 -3.50
CA VAL A 83 8.03 -8.00 -4.66
C VAL A 83 7.12 -7.85 -5.87
N LEU A 84 7.17 -6.66 -6.48
CA LEU A 84 6.40 -6.29 -7.66
C LEU A 84 7.35 -6.06 -8.83
N ASN A 85 7.12 -6.80 -9.92
CA ASN A 85 7.98 -6.82 -11.09
C ASN A 85 7.26 -6.49 -12.40
N ALA A 86 6.03 -5.95 -12.32
CA ALA A 86 5.19 -5.58 -13.46
C ALA A 86 4.90 -6.76 -14.41
N LYS A 87 4.83 -7.99 -13.87
CA LYS A 87 4.47 -9.18 -14.66
C LYS A 87 2.98 -9.49 -14.58
N ASN A 88 2.33 -9.20 -13.45
CA ASN A 88 0.91 -9.48 -13.26
C ASN A 88 0.20 -8.31 -12.58
N HIS A 89 -0.36 -7.42 -13.39
CA HIS A 89 -0.96 -6.17 -12.91
C HIS A 89 -2.12 -6.39 -11.92
N GLU A 90 -2.99 -7.39 -12.14
CA GLU A 90 -4.15 -7.63 -11.26
C GLU A 90 -3.73 -8.12 -9.88
N ARG A 91 -2.78 -9.06 -9.83
CA ARG A 91 -2.26 -9.57 -8.56
C ARG A 91 -1.43 -8.51 -7.84
N GLU A 92 -0.59 -7.78 -8.58
CA GLU A 92 0.25 -6.71 -8.03
C GLU A 92 -0.60 -5.56 -7.47
N ALA A 93 -1.74 -5.24 -8.08
CA ALA A 93 -2.68 -4.25 -7.56
C ALA A 93 -3.21 -4.63 -6.17
N THR A 94 -3.55 -5.91 -5.97
CA THR A 94 -4.00 -6.42 -4.66
C THR A 94 -2.91 -6.28 -3.60
N ILE A 95 -1.65 -6.53 -3.97
CA ILE A 95 -0.50 -6.40 -3.07
C ILE A 95 -0.26 -4.92 -2.71
N ILE A 96 -0.24 -4.03 -3.71
CA ILE A 96 -0.03 -2.59 -3.50
C ILE A 96 -1.11 -1.97 -2.62
N ALA A 97 -2.37 -2.37 -2.79
CA ALA A 97 -3.47 -1.87 -1.97
C ALA A 97 -3.29 -2.20 -0.47
N GLN A 98 -2.47 -3.20 -0.13
CA GLN A 98 -2.13 -3.58 1.24
C GLN A 98 -0.75 -3.08 1.70
N ALA A 99 0.02 -2.39 0.84
CA ALA A 99 1.38 -1.93 1.16
C ALA A 99 1.43 -0.83 2.24
N GLY A 100 0.27 -0.29 2.65
CA GLY A 100 0.16 0.69 3.73
C GLY A 100 -0.15 0.09 5.10
N GLN A 101 -0.18 -1.25 5.24
CA GLN A 101 -0.39 -1.90 6.53
C GLN A 101 0.79 -1.66 7.49
N PRO A 102 0.55 -1.62 8.82
CA PRO A 102 1.64 -1.47 9.78
C PRO A 102 2.71 -2.56 9.60
N GLY A 103 3.97 -2.12 9.43
CA GLY A 103 5.12 -3.00 9.26
C GLY A 103 5.24 -3.66 7.88
N SER A 104 4.36 -3.40 6.92
CA SER A 104 4.50 -4.02 5.59
C SER A 104 5.72 -3.46 4.84
N VAL A 105 6.48 -4.35 4.20
CA VAL A 105 7.58 -3.97 3.31
C VAL A 105 7.27 -4.42 1.89
N THR A 106 7.30 -3.49 0.95
CA THR A 106 7.01 -3.76 -0.47
C THR A 106 8.14 -3.25 -1.35
N ILE A 107 8.61 -4.07 -2.28
CA ILE A 107 9.65 -3.73 -3.25
C ILE A 107 8.99 -3.59 -4.62
N ALA A 108 9.12 -2.41 -5.23
CA ALA A 108 8.58 -2.11 -6.55
C ALA A 108 9.70 -1.84 -7.56
N THR A 109 9.69 -2.57 -8.67
CA THR A 109 10.61 -2.33 -9.78
C THR A 109 9.99 -1.31 -10.75
N ASN A 110 10.72 -0.24 -11.05
CA ASN A 110 10.28 0.90 -11.86
C ASN A 110 8.96 1.50 -11.35
N MET A 111 7.89 1.36 -12.14
CA MET A 111 6.55 1.83 -11.84
C MET A 111 5.57 0.67 -11.61
N ALA A 112 6.05 -0.49 -11.16
CA ALA A 112 5.17 -1.58 -10.75
C ALA A 112 4.20 -1.07 -9.66
N GLY A 113 2.91 -1.34 -9.82
CA GLY A 113 1.87 -0.77 -8.95
C GLY A 113 1.32 0.59 -9.36
N ARG A 114 1.73 1.14 -10.51
CA ARG A 114 1.19 2.41 -11.02
C ARG A 114 -0.33 2.36 -11.17
N GLY A 115 -0.99 3.41 -10.69
CA GLY A 115 -2.44 3.58 -10.81
C GLY A 115 -3.25 2.97 -9.67
N VAL A 116 -2.59 2.43 -8.63
CA VAL A 116 -3.24 1.94 -7.41
C VAL A 116 -2.77 2.76 -6.22
N ASP A 117 -3.71 3.31 -5.46
CA ASP A 117 -3.42 4.10 -4.26
C ASP A 117 -2.98 3.19 -3.10
N ILE A 118 -1.97 3.64 -2.35
CA ILE A 118 -1.54 3.00 -1.10
C ILE A 118 -2.28 3.67 0.06
N LEU A 119 -3.27 2.99 0.61
CA LEU A 119 -4.02 3.46 1.78
C LEU A 119 -3.30 3.04 3.06
N LEU A 120 -3.00 4.01 3.92
CA LEU A 120 -2.41 3.73 5.24
C LEU A 120 -3.41 2.97 6.12
N GLY A 121 -2.96 1.89 6.77
CA GLY A 121 -3.81 0.92 7.45
C GLY A 121 -4.28 -0.23 6.55
N GLY A 122 -3.91 -0.24 5.26
CA GLY A 122 -4.36 -1.22 4.27
C GLY A 122 -5.80 -0.97 3.81
N ASN A 123 -6.43 -2.01 3.26
CA ASN A 123 -7.84 -1.99 2.87
C ASN A 123 -8.66 -3.00 3.70
N PRO A 124 -9.15 -2.59 4.89
CA PRO A 124 -9.98 -3.42 5.77
C PRO A 124 -11.20 -4.03 5.08
N GLU A 125 -11.90 -3.23 4.27
CA GLU A 125 -13.09 -3.68 3.56
C GLU A 125 -12.74 -4.77 2.53
N GLY A 126 -11.64 -4.59 1.81
CA GLY A 126 -11.13 -5.59 0.86
C GLY A 126 -10.73 -6.89 1.56
N MET A 127 -10.03 -6.80 2.70
CA MET A 127 -9.64 -7.96 3.49
C MET A 127 -10.85 -8.70 4.06
N ALA A 128 -11.85 -7.97 4.56
CA ALA A 128 -13.08 -8.55 5.07
C ALA A 128 -13.83 -9.31 3.96
N ARG A 129 -13.98 -8.71 2.78
CA ARG A 129 -14.62 -9.36 1.63
C ARG A 129 -13.89 -10.62 1.19
N GLU A 130 -12.56 -10.60 1.15
CA GLU A 130 -11.75 -11.76 0.79
C GLU A 130 -11.89 -12.90 1.83
N GLN A 131 -11.90 -12.57 3.13
CA GLN A 131 -12.15 -13.57 4.17
C GLN A 131 -13.57 -14.14 4.08
N LEU A 132 -14.58 -13.32 3.86
CA LEU A 132 -15.97 -13.79 3.71
C LEU A 132 -16.13 -14.71 2.50
N ARG A 133 -15.45 -14.43 1.38
CA ARG A 133 -15.38 -15.34 0.23
C ARG A 133 -14.71 -16.67 0.58
N ARG A 134 -13.66 -16.68 1.41
CA ARG A 134 -13.01 -17.92 1.88
C ARG A 134 -13.86 -18.70 2.87
N GLU A 135 -14.70 -18.01 3.64
CA GLU A 135 -15.70 -18.61 4.54
C GLU A 135 -16.97 -19.06 3.78
N ASP A 136 -17.00 -18.93 2.45
CA ASP A 136 -18.13 -19.29 1.57
C ASP A 136 -19.43 -18.53 1.91
N ILE A 137 -19.29 -17.32 2.45
CA ILE A 137 -20.40 -16.43 2.77
C ILE A 137 -20.76 -15.62 1.52
N ASP A 138 -22.00 -15.74 1.07
CA ASP A 138 -22.50 -15.01 -0.10
C ASP A 138 -22.66 -13.52 0.23
N LEU A 139 -21.79 -12.70 -0.36
CA LEU A 139 -21.81 -11.25 -0.20
C LEU A 139 -23.07 -10.59 -0.81
N THR A 140 -23.80 -11.28 -1.68
CA THR A 140 -25.06 -10.76 -2.24
C THR A 140 -26.19 -10.75 -1.23
N GLU A 141 -26.12 -11.62 -0.21
CA GLU A 141 -27.10 -11.67 0.88
C GLU A 141 -26.87 -10.56 1.90
N VAL A 142 -25.67 -9.96 1.93
CA VAL A 142 -25.34 -8.84 2.82
C VAL A 142 -25.92 -7.54 2.25
N PRO A 143 -26.89 -6.89 2.92
CA PRO A 143 -27.47 -5.66 2.40
C PRO A 143 -26.40 -4.56 2.31
N GLN A 144 -26.20 -3.99 1.11
CA GLN A 144 -25.20 -2.96 0.87
C GLN A 144 -25.34 -1.76 1.84
N ARG A 145 -26.57 -1.42 2.23
CA ARG A 145 -26.84 -0.36 3.21
C ARG A 145 -26.30 -0.71 4.60
N ALA A 146 -26.44 -1.95 5.04
CA ALA A 146 -25.92 -2.41 6.33
C ALA A 146 -24.39 -2.46 6.32
N TRP A 147 -23.78 -2.90 5.21
CA TRP A 147 -22.33 -2.85 5.02
C TRP A 147 -21.78 -1.43 5.15
N ASN A 148 -22.35 -0.48 4.40
CA ASN A 148 -21.90 0.92 4.42
C ASN A 148 -22.06 1.55 5.82
N ASP A 149 -23.17 1.27 6.49
CA ASP A 149 -23.42 1.75 7.86
C ASP A 149 -22.42 1.18 8.87
N ALA A 150 -22.10 -0.12 8.78
CA ALA A 150 -21.09 -0.77 9.61
C ALA A 150 -19.68 -0.18 9.38
N VAL A 151 -19.32 0.09 8.12
CA VAL A 151 -18.07 0.78 7.77
C VAL A 151 -18.02 2.18 8.37
N ASP A 152 -19.11 2.94 8.29
CA ASP A 152 -19.16 4.29 8.86
C ASP A 152 -19.10 4.27 10.38
N MET A 153 -19.73 3.30 11.05
CA MET A 153 -19.56 3.06 12.50
C MET A 153 -18.09 2.85 12.86
N LEU A 154 -17.38 2.00 12.11
CA LEU A 154 -15.96 1.72 12.33
C LEU A 154 -15.05 2.94 12.11
N LYS A 155 -15.33 3.78 11.09
CA LYS A 155 -14.64 5.07 10.90
C LYS A 155 -14.81 6.00 12.11
N HIS A 156 -15.95 5.91 12.79
CA HIS A 156 -16.25 6.66 14.01
C HIS A 156 -15.84 5.93 15.31
N LYS A 157 -15.05 4.85 15.22
CA LYS A 157 -14.60 4.03 16.36
C LYS A 157 -15.74 3.39 17.16
N GLN A 158 -16.85 3.09 16.50
CA GLN A 158 -17.98 2.35 17.07
C GLN A 158 -17.93 0.90 16.58
N ASP A 159 -18.33 -0.04 17.45
CA ASP A 159 -18.35 -1.45 17.12
C ASP A 159 -19.65 -1.80 16.36
N PRO A 160 -19.57 -2.20 15.06
CA PRO A 160 -20.74 -2.54 14.26
C PRO A 160 -21.44 -3.81 14.72
N THR A 161 -20.76 -4.69 15.47
CA THR A 161 -21.34 -5.95 15.96
C THR A 161 -22.47 -5.73 16.96
N THR A 162 -22.50 -4.56 17.60
CA THR A 162 -23.59 -4.14 18.49
C THR A 162 -24.93 -3.98 17.78
N LYS A 163 -24.91 -3.63 16.49
CA LYS A 163 -26.09 -3.42 15.65
C LYS A 163 -26.32 -4.57 14.68
N TYR A 164 -25.24 -5.20 14.20
CA TYR A 164 -25.27 -6.30 13.25
C TYR A 164 -24.53 -7.50 13.86
N PRO A 165 -25.22 -8.46 14.50
CA PRO A 165 -24.57 -9.59 15.17
C PRO A 165 -24.04 -10.65 14.20
N ASP A 166 -24.34 -10.51 12.90
CA ASP A 166 -23.98 -11.44 11.84
C ASP A 166 -22.46 -11.61 11.67
N ARG A 167 -22.04 -12.77 11.14
CA ARG A 167 -20.63 -13.10 10.92
C ARG A 167 -19.92 -12.08 10.03
N TRP A 168 -20.60 -11.53 9.02
CA TRP A 168 -20.00 -10.55 8.12
C TRP A 168 -19.58 -9.25 8.83
N ALA A 169 -20.35 -8.81 9.82
CA ALA A 169 -20.03 -7.61 10.60
C ALA A 169 -18.89 -7.86 11.59
N GLN A 170 -18.81 -9.06 12.16
CA GLN A 170 -17.69 -9.49 13.00
C GLN A 170 -16.38 -9.52 12.21
N VAL A 171 -16.38 -10.17 11.03
CA VAL A 171 -15.19 -10.22 10.15
C VAL A 171 -14.77 -8.82 9.72
N LEU A 172 -15.72 -7.94 9.42
CA LEU A 172 -15.44 -6.54 9.07
C LEU A 172 -14.78 -5.79 10.24
N ALA A 173 -15.28 -5.95 11.47
CA ALA A 173 -14.69 -5.35 12.66
C ALA A 173 -13.30 -5.91 12.99
N GLU A 174 -13.11 -7.23 12.87
CA GLU A 174 -11.83 -7.92 13.07
C GLU A 174 -10.75 -7.41 12.10
N LYS A 175 -11.11 -7.06 10.85
CA LYS A 175 -10.17 -6.56 9.84
C LYS A 175 -9.92 -5.07 9.87
N TRP A 176 -10.72 -4.32 10.64
CA TRP A 176 -10.61 -2.87 10.76
C TRP A 176 -9.59 -2.42 11.81
N HIS A 177 -9.26 -3.31 12.74
CA HIS A 177 -8.31 -3.10 13.82
C HIS A 177 -6.97 -3.78 13.52
#